data_AF-A0A938DJC8-F1
#
_entry.id   AF-A0A938DJC8-F1
#
_cell.length_a   1.000
_cell.length_b   1.000
_cell.length_c   1.000
_cell.angle_alpha   90.00
_cell.angle_beta   90.00
_cell.angle_gamma   90.00
#
_symmetry.space_group_name_H-M   'P 1'
#
loop_
_entity.id
_entity.type
_entity.pdbx_description
1 polymer ?
#
loop_
_entity_poly.entity_id
_entity_poly.type
_entity_poly.pdbx_seq_one_letter_code
_entity_poly.pdbx_strand_id
1 'polypeptide(L)' 'SRVGSVVAPAEITDGIRPRVVSLPHGWGHDEPGTRQSVAREYAGVNSNVLTDHEAIDPLSGNAVLNGIPVALAVVATA' A
#
# COMPACT_ATOMS: atom_id res chain seq x y z
N SER A 1 -1.20 -5.33 6.64
CA SER A 1 -0.11 -6.32 6.64
C SER A 1 0.41 -6.45 8.07
N ARG A 2 1.53 -7.15 8.29
CA ARG A 2 2.15 -7.27 9.61
C ARG A 2 2.52 -5.91 10.25
N VAL A 3 2.92 -4.94 9.43
CA VAL A 3 3.54 -3.68 9.90
C VAL A 3 2.67 -2.44 9.72
N GLY A 4 1.52 -2.56 9.05
CA GLY A 4 0.67 -1.40 8.79
C GLY A 4 -0.64 -1.75 8.09
N SER A 5 -1.47 -0.74 7.88
CA SER A 5 -2.76 -0.84 7.21
C SER A 5 -3.00 0.40 6.36
N VAL A 6 -3.76 0.24 5.29
CA VAL A 6 -4.21 1.35 4.43
C VAL A 6 -5.70 1.18 4.13
N VAL A 7 -6.36 2.30 3.83
CA VAL A 7 -7.73 2.32 3.32
C VAL A 7 -7.67 2.76 1.86
N ALA A 8 -8.31 1.99 0.98
CA ALA A 8 -8.36 2.28 -0.43
C ALA A 8 -9.74 1.92 -1.00
N PRO A 9 -10.21 2.64 -2.04
CA PRO A 9 -11.30 2.16 -2.88
C PRO A 9 -10.94 0.78 -3.45
N ALA A 10 -11.91 -0.14 -3.44
CA ALA A 10 -11.73 -1.49 -3.97
C ALA A 10 -12.68 -1.71 -5.14
N GLU A 11 -12.16 -2.32 -6.21
CA GLU A 11 -12.92 -2.81 -7.35
C GLU A 11 -12.88 -4.35 -7.34
N ILE A 12 -14.03 -4.98 -7.57
CA ILE A 12 -14.11 -6.43 -7.75
C ILE A 12 -13.96 -6.74 -9.23
N THR A 13 -12.96 -7.56 -9.58
CA THR A 13 -12.67 -7.95 -10.96
C THR A 13 -12.27 -9.42 -11.02
N ASP A 14 -12.59 -10.09 -12.12
CA ASP A 14 -12.14 -11.43 -12.46
C ASP A 14 -10.81 -11.42 -13.26
N GLY A 15 -10.28 -10.24 -13.58
CA GLY A 15 -9.02 -10.06 -14.30
C GLY A 15 -7.75 -10.38 -13.51
N ILE A 16 -7.87 -10.73 -12.21
CA ILE A 16 -6.75 -11.12 -11.35
C ILE A 16 -6.98 -12.49 -10.69
N ARG A 17 -5.89 -13.13 -10.27
CA ARG A 17 -5.97 -14.45 -9.64
C ARG A 17 -6.83 -14.42 -8.36
N PRO A 18 -7.58 -15.50 -8.06
CA PRO A 18 -8.27 -15.64 -6.78
C PRO A 18 -7.31 -15.44 -5.61
N ARG A 19 -7.79 -14.74 -4.56
CA ARG A 19 -7.04 -14.41 -3.33
C ARG A 19 -5.86 -13.46 -3.54
N VAL A 20 -5.80 -12.76 -4.67
CA VAL A 20 -4.84 -11.69 -4.91
C VAL A 20 -5.57 -10.35 -4.88
N VAL A 21 -4.91 -9.34 -4.33
CA VAL A 21 -5.30 -7.93 -4.50
C VAL A 21 -4.22 -7.22 -5.28
N SER A 22 -4.64 -6.29 -6.14
CA SER A 22 -3.75 -5.36 -6.80
C SER A 22 -3.98 -3.98 -6.20
N LEU A 23 -2.93 -3.39 -5.63
CA LEU A 23 -2.92 -2.00 -5.19
C LEU A 23 -1.79 -1.32 -5.96
N PRO A 24 -2.10 -0.46 -6.95
CA PRO A 24 -1.07 0.26 -7.67
C PRO A 24 -0.26 1.13 -6.71
N HIS A 25 0.97 1.46 -7.09
CA HIS A 25 1.78 2.39 -6.31
C HIS A 25 1.06 3.74 -6.18
N GLY A 26 0.55 4.00 -4.98
CA GLY A 26 0.10 5.33 -4.59
C GLY A 26 1.17 6.05 -3.77
N TRP A 27 1.04 7.37 -3.72
CA TRP A 27 2.03 8.26 -3.13
C TRP A 27 1.37 9.03 -1.98
N GLY A 28 1.73 8.70 -0.74
CA GLY A 28 1.18 9.30 0.48
C GLY A 28 1.76 10.68 0.75
N HIS A 29 1.42 11.65 -0.10
CA HIS A 29 1.93 13.02 -0.03
C HIS A 29 1.14 13.93 0.91
N ASP A 30 0.27 13.36 1.73
CA ASP A 30 -0.58 14.01 2.71
C ASP A 30 -0.07 13.88 4.16
N GLU A 31 1.04 13.16 4.37
CA GLU A 31 1.68 13.00 5.67
C GLU A 31 2.04 14.35 6.33
N PRO A 32 1.90 14.48 7.66
CA PRO A 32 2.28 15.69 8.39
C PRO A 32 3.72 16.12 8.10
N GLY A 33 3.91 17.42 7.86
CA GLY A 33 5.23 18.00 7.54
C GLY A 33 5.59 18.01 6.05
N THR A 34 4.78 17.37 5.19
CA THR A 34 4.95 17.47 3.74
C THR A 34 4.71 18.91 3.26
N ARG A 35 5.68 19.50 2.55
CA ARG A 35 5.63 20.89 2.03
C ARG A 35 5.33 20.99 0.54
N GLN A 36 4.98 19.87 -0.09
CA GLN A 36 4.66 19.79 -1.51
C GLN A 36 3.15 19.93 -1.72
N SER A 37 2.66 21.18 -1.75
CA SER A 37 1.21 21.48 -1.79
C SER A 37 0.50 20.83 -2.96
N VAL A 38 1.10 20.85 -4.16
CA VAL A 38 0.54 20.22 -5.35
C VAL A 38 0.49 18.70 -5.19
N ALA A 39 1.58 18.07 -4.73
CA ALA A 39 1.62 16.62 -4.56
C ALA A 39 0.59 16.12 -3.54
N ARG A 40 0.35 16.91 -2.49
CA ARG A 40 -0.67 16.64 -1.46
C ARG A 40 -2.09 16.65 -2.02
N GLU A 41 -2.40 17.53 -2.95
CA GLU A 41 -3.73 17.59 -3.60
C GLU A 41 -4.05 16.29 -4.37
N TYR A 42 -3.02 15.62 -4.88
CA TYR A 42 -3.13 14.37 -5.62
C TYR A 42 -2.57 13.17 -4.84
N ALA A 43 -2.60 13.22 -3.50
CA ALA A 43 -2.11 12.12 -2.68
C ALA A 43 -2.89 10.83 -2.96
N GLY A 44 -2.16 9.76 -3.22
CA GLY A 44 -2.68 8.42 -3.38
C GLY A 44 -2.48 7.58 -2.13
N VAL A 45 -3.06 6.37 -2.12
CA VAL A 45 -2.87 5.44 -1.01
C VAL A 45 -1.45 4.88 -1.03
N ASN A 46 -0.66 5.19 0.00
CA ASN A 46 0.73 4.74 0.09
C ASN A 46 0.84 3.24 0.37
N SER A 47 1.07 2.44 -0.66
CA SER A 47 1.23 0.98 -0.51
C SER A 47 2.46 0.59 0.32
N ASN A 48 3.48 1.45 0.41
CA ASN A 48 4.70 1.14 1.18
C ASN A 48 4.43 1.05 2.69
N VAL A 49 3.31 1.58 3.19
CA VAL A 49 2.86 1.37 4.59
C VAL A 49 2.64 -0.12 4.87
N LEU A 50 2.37 -0.93 3.85
CA LEU A 50 2.19 -2.38 3.99
C LEU A 50 3.52 -3.15 3.94
N THR A 51 4.59 -2.54 3.45
CA THR A 51 5.90 -3.17 3.25
C THR A 51 6.62 -3.38 4.56
N ASP A 52 6.95 -4.63 4.84
CA ASP A 52 7.71 -5.03 6.00
C ASP A 52 9.21 -4.67 5.85
N HIS A 53 9.70 -3.78 6.72
CA HIS A 53 11.11 -3.37 6.76
C HIS A 53 12.09 -4.50 7.11
N GLU A 54 11.63 -5.58 7.73
CA GLU A 54 12.46 -6.76 8.05
C GLU A 54 12.48 -7.78 6.90
N ALA A 55 11.57 -7.65 5.92
CA ALA A 55 11.51 -8.53 4.76
C ALA A 55 12.52 -8.07 3.70
N ILE A 56 13.73 -8.63 3.78
CA ILE A 56 14.86 -8.28 2.93
C ILE A 56 15.42 -9.56 2.27
N ASP A 57 15.77 -9.47 0.99
CA ASP A 57 16.56 -10.52 0.34
C ASP A 57 18.01 -10.52 0.91
N PRO A 58 18.46 -11.61 1.54
CA PRO A 58 19.69 -11.60 2.32
C PRO A 58 20.96 -11.46 1.49
N LEU A 59 20.92 -11.76 0.18
CA LEU A 59 22.10 -11.68 -0.68
C LEU A 59 22.27 -10.29 -1.28
N SER A 60 21.19 -9.69 -1.76
CA SER A 60 21.22 -8.37 -2.40
C SER A 60 21.01 -7.21 -1.42
N GLY A 61 20.44 -7.47 -0.25
CA GLY A 61 19.98 -6.43 0.66
C GLY A 61 18.73 -5.68 0.15
N ASN A 62 18.06 -6.19 -0.88
CA ASN A 62 16.91 -5.54 -1.48
C ASN A 62 15.62 -5.75 -0.65
N ALA A 63 14.81 -4.71 -0.53
CA ALA A 63 13.52 -4.77 0.16
C ALA A 63 12.49 -5.58 -0.64
N VAL A 64 11.65 -6.36 0.06
CA VAL A 64 10.53 -7.08 -0.55
C VAL A 64 9.31 -6.15 -0.65
N LEU A 65 9.13 -5.54 -1.82
CA LEU A 65 8.07 -4.54 -2.08
C LEU A 65 6.79 -5.12 -2.70
N ASN A 66 6.74 -6.43 -2.96
CA ASN A 66 5.63 -7.11 -3.64
C ASN A 66 5.33 -8.46 -2.97
N GLY A 67 4.17 -9.05 -3.27
CA GLY A 67 3.77 -10.34 -2.68
C GLY A 67 3.51 -10.27 -1.18
N ILE A 68 3.19 -9.07 -0.67
CA ILE A 68 3.01 -8.79 0.75
C ILE A 68 1.75 -9.51 1.26
N PRO A 69 1.86 -10.36 2.30
CA PRO A 69 0.69 -10.95 2.92
C PRO A 69 -0.18 -9.88 3.59
N VAL A 70 -1.48 -9.89 3.25
CA VAL A 70 -2.47 -8.94 3.79
C VAL A 70 -3.74 -9.66 4.20
N ALA A 71 -4.47 -9.02 5.11
CA ALA A 71 -5.88 -9.31 5.39
C ALA A 71 -6.71 -8.13 4.89
N LEU A 72 -7.96 -8.40 4.50
CA LEU A 72 -8.91 -7.40 4.02
C LEU A 72 -10.08 -7.32 4.99
N ALA A 73 -10.58 -6.10 5.17
CA ALA A 73 -11.82 -5.83 5.89
C ALA A 73 -12.55 -4.68 5.18
N VAL A 74 -13.88 -4.72 5.23
CA VAL A 74 -14.68 -3.57 4.83
C VAL A 74 -14.56 -2.52 5.93
N VAL A 75 -14.29 -1.28 5.53
CA VAL A 75 -14.26 -0.12 6.42
C VAL A 75 -15.47 0.75 6.14
N ALA A 76 -16.15 1.20 7.20
CA ALA A 76 -17.24 2.15 7.07
C ALA A 76 -16.68 3.49 6.57
N THR A 77 -17.32 4.07 5.56
CA THR A 77 -17.03 5.45 5.14
C THR A 77 -17.54 6.39 6.22
N ALA A 78 -16.67 7.30 6.69
CA ALA A 78 -17.04 8.42 7.54
C ALA A 78 -17.88 9.45 6.78
#